data_AF-A0A497L4H9-F1
#
_entry.id   AF-A0A497L4H9-F1
#
_cell.length_a   1.000
_cell.length_b   1.000
_cell.length_c   1.000
_cell.angle_alpha   90.00
_cell.angle_beta   90.00
_cell.angle_gamma   90.00
#
_symmetry.space_group_name_H-M   'P 1'
#
loop_
_entity.id
_entity.type
_entity.pdbx_description
1 polymer ?
#
loop_
_entity_poly.entity_id
_entity_poly.type
_entity_poly.pdbx_seq_one_letter_code
_entity_poly.pdbx_strand_id
1 'polypeptide(L)'
;MMVMGGGVAGAIRRAGGPEVEEEARKHAPVPVGEAVATTAGRLPVDYVIHAPTMELPAMRTDVGKVREAMRAALRCAEGLGLKALAFPGLGTGVGGLSADEAARAMMEVLRDHVGAGTCLEVVDFVAFTGDLEEAFRRWAEELLR
;
A
#
# COMPACT_ATOMS: atom_id res chain seq x y z
N MET A 1 11.56 12.11 0.30
CA MET A 1 12.57 11.18 -0.25
C MET A 1 11.93 9.81 -0.35
N MET A 2 12.22 9.02 -1.40
CA MET A 2 11.78 7.62 -1.48
C MET A 2 12.94 6.70 -1.14
N VAL A 3 12.94 6.18 0.09
CA VAL A 3 14.01 5.34 0.62
C VAL A 3 13.40 4.01 1.06
N MET A 4 13.87 2.91 0.47
CA MET A 4 13.39 1.55 0.74
C MET A 4 14.29 0.84 1.76
N GLY A 5 14.45 1.46 2.93
CA GLY A 5 15.45 1.08 3.94
C GLY A 5 15.05 -0.06 4.88
N GLY A 6 13.75 -0.38 5.01
CA GLY A 6 13.27 -1.35 5.99
C GLY A 6 11.83 -1.77 5.78
N GLY A 7 11.33 -2.66 6.64
CA GLY A 7 9.98 -3.23 6.54
C GLY A 7 9.70 -3.85 5.17
N VAL A 8 8.46 -3.71 4.71
CA VAL A 8 8.03 -4.20 3.38
C VAL A 8 8.78 -3.53 2.23
N ALA A 9 9.05 -2.22 2.32
CA ALA A 9 9.80 -1.50 1.28
C ALA A 9 11.22 -2.09 1.12
N GLY A 10 11.91 -2.35 2.22
CA GLY A 10 13.21 -3.04 2.19
C GLY A 10 13.11 -4.48 1.68
N ALA A 11 12.03 -5.20 1.98
CA ALA A 11 11.82 -6.55 1.46
C ALA A 11 11.62 -6.56 -0.07
N ILE A 12 10.78 -5.66 -0.59
CA ILE A 12 10.56 -5.44 -2.03
C ILE A 12 11.88 -5.11 -2.72
N ARG A 13 12.67 -4.17 -2.19
CA ARG A 13 13.98 -3.81 -2.76
C ARG A 13 14.95 -5.00 -2.77
N ARG A 14 15.00 -5.81 -1.70
CA ARG A 14 15.90 -6.98 -1.66
C ARG A 14 15.53 -8.03 -2.70
N ALA A 15 14.24 -8.25 -2.93
CA ALA A 15 13.75 -9.26 -3.87
C ALA A 15 13.75 -8.74 -5.33
N GLY A 16 13.31 -7.49 -5.54
CA GLY A 16 13.25 -6.85 -6.86
C GLY A 16 14.56 -6.24 -7.34
N GLY A 17 15.54 -6.06 -6.45
CA GLY A 17 16.83 -5.43 -6.76
C GLY A 17 16.87 -3.91 -6.49
N PRO A 18 18.07 -3.30 -6.46
CA PRO A 18 18.24 -1.87 -6.22
C PRO A 18 17.54 -0.99 -7.25
N GLU A 19 17.34 -1.48 -8.48
CA GLU A 19 16.69 -0.80 -9.59
C GLU A 19 15.29 -0.24 -9.22
N VAL A 20 14.53 -0.96 -8.39
CA VAL A 20 13.19 -0.54 -7.93
C VAL A 20 13.28 0.75 -7.10
N GLU A 21 14.26 0.85 -6.20
CA GLU A 21 14.45 2.05 -5.39
C GLU A 21 15.04 3.19 -6.21
N GLU A 22 15.97 2.89 -7.14
CA GLU A 22 16.57 3.88 -8.03
C GLU A 22 15.53 4.55 -8.93
N GLU A 23 14.58 3.79 -9.45
CA GLU A 23 13.44 4.32 -10.22
C GLU A 23 12.52 5.15 -9.32
N ALA A 24 12.11 4.63 -8.16
CA ALA A 24 11.25 5.35 -7.22
C ALA A 24 11.85 6.70 -6.79
N ARG A 25 13.18 6.76 -6.59
CA ARG A 25 13.88 8.01 -6.22
C ARG A 25 13.77 9.10 -7.29
N LYS A 26 13.66 8.75 -8.57
CA LYS A 26 13.50 9.72 -9.67
C LYS A 26 12.16 10.46 -9.61
N HIS A 27 11.16 9.86 -8.97
CA HIS A 27 9.84 10.46 -8.76
C HIS A 27 9.73 11.26 -7.46
N ALA A 28 10.76 11.26 -6.61
CA ALA A 28 10.70 11.98 -5.35
C ALA A 28 10.75 13.51 -5.55
N PRO A 29 10.03 14.31 -4.75
CA PRO A 29 9.16 13.88 -3.65
C PRO A 29 7.79 13.39 -4.13
N VAL A 30 7.28 12.35 -3.46
CA VAL A 30 5.86 11.96 -3.55
C VAL A 30 5.24 12.25 -2.17
N PRO A 31 4.27 13.16 -2.07
CA PRO A 31 3.60 13.45 -0.82
C PRO A 31 2.58 12.35 -0.46
N VAL A 32 2.10 12.36 0.79
CA VAL A 32 0.95 11.54 1.18
C VAL A 32 -0.27 11.96 0.34
N GLY A 33 -1.06 10.99 -0.10
CA GLY A 33 -2.19 11.21 -0.99
C GLY A 33 -1.87 11.11 -2.48
N GLU A 34 -0.59 10.95 -2.82
CA GLU A 34 -0.10 10.64 -4.17
C GLU A 34 0.60 9.28 -4.21
N ALA A 35 0.63 8.67 -5.39
CA ALA A 35 1.31 7.39 -5.62
C ALA A 35 1.93 7.35 -7.01
N VAL A 36 3.04 6.64 -7.14
CA VAL A 36 3.71 6.41 -8.44
C VAL A 36 4.00 4.93 -8.62
N ALA A 37 3.83 4.44 -9.84
CA ALA A 37 4.24 3.09 -10.20
C ALA A 37 5.65 3.12 -10.80
N THR A 38 6.43 2.11 -10.45
CA THR A 38 7.72 1.81 -11.10
C THR A 38 7.66 0.40 -11.67
N THR A 39 8.64 0.05 -12.51
CA THR A 39 8.91 -1.36 -12.77
C THR A 39 9.15 -2.13 -11.46
N ALA A 40 8.94 -3.44 -11.48
CA ALA A 40 9.11 -4.30 -10.31
C ALA A 40 10.52 -4.91 -10.19
N GLY A 41 11.46 -4.47 -11.04
CA GLY A 41 12.79 -5.05 -11.16
C GLY A 41 12.73 -6.54 -11.47
N ARG A 42 13.25 -7.37 -10.55
CA ARG A 42 13.27 -8.83 -10.65
C ARG A 42 12.04 -9.55 -10.11
N LEU A 43 11.07 -8.83 -9.53
CA LEU A 43 9.85 -9.44 -9.02
C LEU A 43 8.99 -9.99 -10.18
N PRO A 44 8.27 -11.11 -9.99
CA PRO A 44 7.38 -11.66 -11.01
C PRO A 44 6.01 -10.95 -11.03
N VAL A 45 6.01 -9.62 -11.05
CA VAL A 45 4.82 -8.76 -11.12
C VAL A 45 5.11 -7.58 -12.04
N ASP A 46 4.07 -6.94 -12.57
CA ASP A 46 4.24 -5.87 -13.55
C ASP A 46 4.81 -4.58 -12.94
N TYR A 47 4.31 -4.20 -11.75
CA TYR A 47 4.61 -2.92 -11.13
C TYR A 47 4.80 -3.01 -9.61
N VAL A 48 5.54 -2.04 -9.07
CA VAL A 48 5.49 -1.67 -7.65
C VAL A 48 4.90 -0.27 -7.54
N ILE A 49 3.79 -0.13 -6.81
CA ILE A 49 3.16 1.17 -6.54
C ILE A 49 3.69 1.70 -5.20
N HIS A 50 4.33 2.86 -5.24
CA HIS A 50 4.89 3.54 -4.07
C HIS A 50 3.92 4.61 -3.60
N ALA A 51 3.28 4.37 -2.46
CA ALA A 51 2.31 5.27 -1.84
C ALA A 51 2.74 5.61 -0.39
N PRO A 52 3.37 6.77 -0.16
CA PRO A 52 3.84 7.16 1.16
C PRO A 52 2.68 7.31 2.17
N THR A 53 2.83 6.70 3.35
CA THR A 53 1.93 6.94 4.49
C THR A 53 2.50 7.97 5.47
N MET A 54 3.68 8.53 5.19
CA MET A 54 4.40 9.47 6.05
C MET A 54 5.01 10.57 5.19
N GLU A 55 5.10 11.78 5.74
CA GLU A 55 5.72 12.93 5.06
C GLU A 55 7.25 12.79 5.00
N LEU A 56 7.85 12.21 6.04
CA LEU A 56 9.28 11.96 6.15
C LEU A 56 9.53 10.49 6.53
N PRO A 57 10.66 9.91 6.09
CA PRO A 57 11.03 8.55 6.48
C PRO A 57 11.07 8.38 8.00
N ALA A 58 10.58 7.24 8.46
CA ALA A 58 10.62 6.79 9.85
C ALA A 58 9.82 7.65 10.87
N MET A 59 8.80 8.37 10.43
CA MET A 59 7.86 9.04 11.33
C MET A 59 6.64 8.16 11.67
N ARG A 60 5.93 8.54 12.74
CA ARG A 60 4.59 7.99 12.99
C ARG A 60 3.63 8.47 11.89
N THR A 61 2.65 7.63 11.58
CA THR A 61 1.53 7.98 10.70
C THR A 61 0.24 8.10 11.50
N ASP A 62 -0.85 8.42 10.82
CA ASP A 62 -2.20 8.43 11.34
C ASP A 62 -3.15 7.76 10.34
N VAL A 63 -4.35 7.46 10.80
CA VAL A 63 -5.35 6.75 9.99
C VAL A 63 -5.77 7.55 8.75
N GLY A 64 -5.73 8.89 8.80
CA GLY A 64 -6.04 9.75 7.66
C GLY A 64 -5.03 9.56 6.53
N LYS A 65 -3.74 9.62 6.85
CA LYS A 65 -2.64 9.41 5.89
C LYS A 65 -2.67 8.02 5.26
N VAL A 66 -3.03 6.98 6.03
CA VAL A 66 -3.21 5.63 5.48
C VAL A 66 -4.34 5.58 4.46
N ARG A 67 -5.49 6.21 4.75
CA ARG A 67 -6.60 6.28 3.79
C ARG A 67 -6.19 7.02 2.52
N GLU A 68 -5.49 8.15 2.66
CA GLU A 68 -4.99 8.93 1.52
C GLU A 68 -4.02 8.13 0.65
N ALA A 69 -3.04 7.45 1.26
CA ALA A 69 -2.08 6.62 0.55
C ALA A 69 -2.76 5.44 -0.19
N MET A 70 -3.70 4.75 0.46
CA MET A 70 -4.40 3.63 -0.19
C MET A 70 -5.27 4.11 -1.36
N ARG A 71 -6.00 5.23 -1.20
CA ARG A 71 -6.76 5.82 -2.32
C ARG A 71 -5.84 6.20 -3.48
N ALA A 72 -4.67 6.74 -3.19
CA ALA A 72 -3.68 7.09 -4.21
C ALA A 72 -3.19 5.85 -4.97
N ALA A 73 -2.87 4.78 -4.24
CA ALA A 73 -2.45 3.52 -4.83
C ALA A 73 -3.54 2.89 -5.72
N LEU A 74 -4.79 2.89 -5.25
CA LEU A 74 -5.94 2.42 -6.04
C LEU A 74 -6.12 3.24 -7.31
N ARG A 75 -6.11 4.58 -7.24
CA ARG A 75 -6.19 5.45 -8.42
C ARG A 75 -5.04 5.20 -9.41
N CYS A 76 -3.83 4.98 -8.90
CA CYS A 76 -2.67 4.65 -9.72
C CYS A 76 -2.87 3.31 -10.47
N ALA A 77 -3.37 2.29 -9.78
CA ALA A 77 -3.68 0.99 -10.37
C ALA A 77 -4.78 1.08 -11.45
N GLU A 78 -5.87 1.83 -11.19
CA GLU A 78 -6.93 2.08 -12.17
C GLU A 78 -6.40 2.79 -13.42
N GLY A 79 -5.56 3.82 -13.23
CA GLY A 79 -4.94 4.56 -14.34
C GLY A 79 -4.04 3.70 -15.23
N LEU A 80 -3.51 2.60 -14.68
CA LEU A 80 -2.72 1.59 -15.40
C LEU A 80 -3.56 0.43 -15.92
N GLY A 81 -4.86 0.39 -15.62
CA GLY A 81 -5.77 -0.69 -16.02
C GLY A 81 -5.45 -2.05 -15.37
N LEU A 82 -4.87 -2.05 -14.17
CA LEU A 82 -4.49 -3.28 -13.48
C LEU A 82 -5.73 -4.07 -13.03
N LYS A 83 -5.66 -5.40 -13.10
CA LYS A 83 -6.74 -6.30 -12.70
C LYS A 83 -6.55 -6.91 -11.32
N ALA A 84 -5.32 -6.94 -10.83
CA ALA A 84 -4.99 -7.49 -9.52
C ALA A 84 -4.04 -6.54 -8.78
N LEU A 85 -4.25 -6.40 -7.47
CA LEU A 85 -3.43 -5.55 -6.62
C LEU A 85 -3.27 -6.18 -5.23
N ALA A 86 -2.06 -6.14 -4.67
CA ALA A 86 -1.78 -6.64 -3.32
C ALA A 86 -1.34 -5.50 -2.39
N PHE A 87 -1.96 -5.41 -1.22
CA PHE A 87 -1.62 -4.44 -0.18
C PHE A 87 -1.01 -5.12 1.05
N PRO A 88 0.15 -4.66 1.55
CA PRO A 88 0.57 -4.99 2.91
C PRO A 88 -0.21 -4.14 3.93
N GLY A 89 -0.03 -4.42 5.24
CA GLY A 89 -0.50 -3.53 6.30
C GLY A 89 0.09 -2.12 6.21
N LEU A 90 -0.69 -1.16 5.70
CA LEU A 90 -0.25 0.23 5.56
C LEU A 90 -0.23 0.91 6.94
N GLY A 91 0.92 1.45 7.32
CA GLY A 91 1.09 2.24 8.55
C GLY A 91 1.31 1.44 9.84
N THR A 92 1.27 0.11 9.82
CA THR A 92 1.39 -0.74 11.02
C THR A 92 2.83 -0.91 11.54
N GLY A 93 3.82 -0.85 10.66
CA GLY A 93 5.24 -0.96 11.01
C GLY A 93 5.78 0.32 11.67
N VAL A 94 6.72 0.98 11.00
CA VAL A 94 7.32 2.22 11.54
C VAL A 94 6.29 3.33 11.79
N GLY A 95 5.14 3.28 11.10
CA GLY A 95 4.05 4.22 11.30
C GLY A 95 3.32 4.08 12.64
N GLY A 96 3.40 2.91 13.28
CA GLY A 96 2.94 2.67 14.64
C GLY A 96 1.43 2.67 14.83
N LEU A 97 0.63 2.47 13.77
CA LEU A 97 -0.79 2.15 13.92
C LEU A 97 -0.98 0.71 14.40
N SER A 98 -2.04 0.47 15.15
CA SER A 98 -2.45 -0.90 15.46
C SER A 98 -2.92 -1.63 14.20
N ALA A 99 -2.84 -2.97 14.23
CA ALA A 99 -3.41 -3.83 13.20
C ALA A 99 -4.89 -3.52 12.93
N ASP A 100 -5.65 -3.27 13.99
CA ASP A 100 -7.08 -2.94 13.91
C ASP A 100 -7.35 -1.63 13.19
N GLU A 101 -6.69 -0.54 13.60
CA GLU A 101 -6.87 0.79 12.99
C GLU A 101 -6.51 0.78 11.50
N ALA A 102 -5.39 0.13 11.15
CA ALA A 102 -4.94 0.03 9.77
C ALA A 102 -5.91 -0.81 8.92
N ALA A 103 -6.27 -2.01 9.39
CA ALA A 103 -7.16 -2.91 8.66
C ALA A 103 -8.54 -2.27 8.44
N ARG A 104 -9.14 -1.66 9.47
CA ARG A 104 -10.41 -0.96 9.36
C ARG A 104 -10.36 0.12 8.28
N ALA A 105 -9.36 1.00 8.35
CA ALA A 105 -9.23 2.11 7.43
C ALA A 105 -9.02 1.66 5.99
N MET A 106 -8.23 0.61 5.79
CA MET A 106 -7.99 0.03 4.49
C MET A 106 -9.24 -0.61 3.89
N MET A 107 -10.02 -1.34 4.69
CA MET A 107 -11.27 -1.96 4.24
C MET A 107 -12.37 -0.93 3.95
N GLU A 108 -12.48 0.13 4.74
CA GLU A 108 -13.37 1.26 4.45
C GLU A 108 -13.04 1.89 3.09
N VAL A 109 -11.75 2.13 2.81
CA VAL A 109 -11.30 2.69 1.53
C VAL A 109 -11.57 1.72 0.37
N LEU A 110 -11.32 0.43 0.55
CA LEU A 110 -11.62 -0.57 -0.48
C LEU A 110 -13.11 -0.62 -0.80
N ARG A 111 -13.97 -0.66 0.22
CA ARG A 111 -15.43 -0.65 0.06
C ARG A 111 -15.89 0.55 -0.75
N ASP A 112 -15.41 1.74 -0.38
CA ASP A 112 -15.78 2.99 -1.07
C ASP A 112 -15.29 2.98 -2.53
N HIS A 113 -14.09 2.46 -2.79
CA HIS A 113 -13.52 2.34 -4.14
C HIS A 113 -14.32 1.37 -5.00
N VAL A 114 -14.64 0.18 -4.48
CA VAL A 114 -15.47 -0.81 -5.19
C VAL A 114 -16.87 -0.25 -5.46
N GLY A 115 -17.47 0.42 -4.48
CA GLY A 115 -18.79 1.05 -4.62
C GLY A 115 -18.86 2.16 -5.66
N ALA A 116 -17.73 2.82 -5.95
CA ALA A 116 -17.62 3.82 -7.01
C ALA A 116 -17.43 3.21 -8.42
N GLY A 117 -17.21 1.90 -8.51
CA GLY A 117 -16.84 1.18 -9.72
C GLY A 117 -15.33 1.04 -9.87
N THR A 118 -14.86 -0.16 -10.15
CA THR A 118 -13.45 -0.52 -10.25
C THR A 118 -13.22 -1.49 -11.41
N CYS A 119 -12.04 -1.42 -12.04
CA CYS A 119 -11.63 -2.46 -12.99
C CYS A 119 -10.86 -3.62 -12.34
N LEU A 120 -10.54 -3.52 -11.05
CA LEU A 120 -9.88 -4.55 -10.26
C LEU A 120 -10.81 -5.75 -10.07
N GLU A 121 -10.25 -6.93 -10.31
CA GLU A 121 -10.93 -8.22 -10.15
C GLU A 121 -10.49 -8.90 -8.84
N VAL A 122 -9.25 -8.66 -8.40
CA VAL A 122 -8.68 -9.24 -7.18
C VAL A 122 -7.90 -8.19 -6.39
N VAL A 123 -8.19 -8.10 -5.08
CA VAL A 123 -7.40 -7.30 -4.14
C VAL A 123 -6.97 -8.17 -2.97
N ASP A 124 -5.68 -8.46 -2.87
CA ASP A 124 -5.10 -9.28 -1.79
C ASP A 124 -4.59 -8.39 -0.66
N PHE A 125 -4.89 -8.76 0.59
CA PHE A 125 -4.29 -8.15 1.77
C PHE A 125 -3.28 -9.09 2.39
N VAL A 126 -2.00 -8.74 2.28
CA VAL A 126 -0.88 -9.56 2.73
C VAL A 126 -0.50 -9.17 4.15
N ALA A 127 -0.90 -10.01 5.11
CA ALA A 127 -0.55 -9.85 6.52
C ALA A 127 0.76 -10.58 6.85
N PHE A 128 1.70 -9.86 7.46
CA PHE A 128 2.95 -10.47 7.96
C PHE A 128 2.80 -11.06 9.38
N THR A 129 1.79 -10.62 10.12
CA THR A 129 1.54 -11.00 11.51
C THR A 129 0.10 -11.50 11.67
N GLY A 130 -0.12 -12.41 12.62
CA GLY A 130 -1.44 -13.03 12.82
C GLY A 130 -2.51 -12.05 13.29
N ASP A 131 -2.16 -11.03 14.07
CA ASP A 131 -3.08 -9.97 14.50
C ASP A 131 -3.56 -9.10 13.32
N LEU A 132 -2.67 -8.82 12.36
CA LEU A 132 -3.02 -8.10 11.13
C LEU A 132 -3.90 -8.95 10.21
N GLU A 133 -3.62 -10.25 10.10
CA GLU A 133 -4.46 -11.19 9.35
C GLU A 133 -5.87 -11.25 9.95
N GLU A 134 -5.97 -11.40 11.27
CA GLU A 134 -7.25 -11.42 11.97
C GLU A 134 -8.02 -10.11 11.81
N ALA A 135 -7.33 -8.97 11.92
CA ALA A 135 -7.94 -7.67 11.72
C ALA A 135 -8.47 -7.48 10.28
N PHE A 136 -7.69 -7.84 9.26
CA PHE A 136 -8.15 -7.78 7.88
C PHE A 136 -9.37 -8.66 7.63
N ARG A 137 -9.34 -9.91 8.11
CA ARG A 137 -10.46 -10.85 7.98
C ARG A 137 -11.73 -10.31 8.64
N ARG A 138 -11.64 -9.82 9.89
CA ARG A 138 -12.78 -9.23 10.61
C ARG A 138 -13.38 -8.06 9.84
N TRP A 139 -12.57 -7.08 9.45
CA TRP A 139 -13.09 -5.87 8.79
C TRP A 139 -13.59 -6.13 7.36
N ALA A 140 -13.00 -7.09 6.65
CA ALA A 140 -13.53 -7.54 5.37
C ALA A 140 -14.95 -8.14 5.54
N GLU A 141 -15.14 -9.00 6.54
CA GLU A 141 -16.45 -9.56 6.86
C GLU A 141 -17.48 -8.51 7.30
N GLU A 142 -17.06 -7.47 8.01
CA GLU A 142 -17.97 -6.42 8.48
C GLU A 142 -18.34 -5.40 7.40
N LEU A 143 -17.43 -5.12 6.45
CA LEU A 143 -17.57 -3.97 5.53
C LEU A 143 -17.76 -4.34 4.05
N LEU A 144 -17.41 -5.56 3.63
CA LEU A 144 -17.44 -6.00 2.23
C LEU A 144 -18.49 -7.08 1.95
N ARG A 145 -19.38 -7.36 2.90
CA ARG A 145 -20.53 -8.26 2.71
C ARG A 145 -21.65 -7.62 1.89
#